data_AF-A0A4Q6AYP2-F1
#
_entry.id   AF-A0A4Q6AYP2-F1
#
_cell.length_a   1.000
_cell.length_b   1.000
_cell.length_c   1.000
_cell.angle_alpha   90.00
_cell.angle_beta   90.00
_cell.angle_gamma   90.00
#
_symmetry.space_group_name_H-M   'P 1'
#
loop_
_entity.id
_entity.type
_entity.pdbx_description
1 polymer ?
#
loop_
_entity_poly.entity_id
_entity_poly.type
_entity_poly.pdbx_seq_one_letter_code
_entity_poly.pdbx_strand_id
1 'polypeptide(L)'
;MMNQKIKEVHYFFYSQAFADGLRSTTAILLPALIGSYLGHFQTGLTISLGAMVVSLTDAPGPILNKRNGMLIAMLLAFVFAIITALVRSSPILMGIEILLVTFFFSMFVVYGQRATGVGNAAVLIMILTMDNPAQSDDVLLHAAYILAGGLFYFILSLSLYRIRPYRTAQRALGECIREVANYL
;
A
#
# COMPACT_ATOMS: atom_id res chain seq x y z
N MET A 1 22.27 26.31 16.31
CA MET A 1 21.94 24.87 16.21
C MET A 1 20.53 24.51 16.71
N MET A 2 20.11 24.87 17.93
CA MET A 2 18.79 24.48 18.47
C MET A 2 17.59 25.03 17.65
N ASN A 3 17.72 26.24 17.09
CA ASN A 3 16.69 26.86 16.26
C ASN A 3 16.52 26.22 14.87
N GLN A 4 17.54 25.50 14.37
CA GLN A 4 17.44 24.77 13.09
C GLN A 4 16.63 23.48 13.26
N LYS A 5 16.86 22.71 14.34
CA LYS A 5 16.10 21.48 14.63
C LYS A 5 14.61 21.76 14.83
N ILE A 6 14.24 22.84 15.52
CA ILE A 6 12.83 23.24 15.73
C ILE A 6 12.18 23.61 14.39
N LYS A 7 12.90 24.32 13.51
CA LYS A 7 12.42 24.62 12.16
C LYS A 7 12.24 23.35 11.32
N GLU A 8 13.18 22.41 11.34
CA GLU A 8 13.06 21.13 10.62
C GLU A 8 11.84 20.31 11.06
N VAL A 9 11.58 20.22 12.37
CA VAL A 9 10.39 19.52 12.90
C VAL A 9 9.11 20.22 12.46
N HIS A 10 9.06 21.55 12.52
CA HIS A 10 7.91 22.30 12.04
C HIS A 10 7.69 22.06 10.54
N TYR A 11 8.73 22.17 9.72
CA TYR A 11 8.67 21.88 8.29
C TYR A 11 8.23 20.43 7.99
N PHE A 12 8.59 19.46 8.84
CA PHE A 12 8.14 18.09 8.72
C PHE A 12 6.62 17.94 8.89
N PHE A 13 6.01 18.61 9.87
CA PHE A 13 4.55 18.57 10.07
C PHE A 13 3.77 19.17 8.88
N TYR A 14 4.34 20.15 8.20
CA TYR A 14 3.78 20.70 6.96
C TYR A 14 4.23 19.96 5.70
N SER A 15 5.09 18.93 5.85
CA SER A 15 5.59 18.18 4.72
C SER A 15 4.50 17.30 4.11
N GLN A 16 4.65 17.05 2.81
CA GLN A 16 3.77 16.14 2.11
C GLN A 16 3.89 14.70 2.64
N ALA A 17 5.08 14.27 3.04
CA ALA A 17 5.31 12.92 3.56
C ALA A 17 4.49 12.67 4.84
N PHE A 18 4.42 13.66 5.74
CA PHE A 18 3.59 13.56 6.94
C PHE A 18 2.10 13.48 6.60
N ALA A 19 1.62 14.35 5.70
CA ALA A 19 0.22 14.34 5.28
C ALA A 19 -0.18 13.02 4.57
N ASP A 20 0.69 12.50 3.70
CA ASP A 20 0.45 11.24 2.98
C ASP A 20 0.50 10.04 3.94
N GLY A 21 1.42 10.04 4.92
CA GLY A 21 1.49 9.02 5.97
C GLY A 21 0.31 9.04 6.94
N LEU A 22 -0.12 10.23 7.39
CA LEU A 22 -1.32 10.37 8.23
C LEU A 22 -2.58 9.90 7.51
N ARG A 23 -2.69 10.20 6.21
CA ARG A 23 -3.78 9.73 5.37
C ARG A 23 -3.76 8.21 5.20
N SER A 24 -2.61 7.62 4.88
CA SER A 24 -2.53 6.17 4.65
C SER A 24 -2.83 5.40 5.95
N THR A 25 -2.25 5.82 7.07
CA THR A 25 -2.50 5.21 8.38
C THR A 25 -3.97 5.31 8.80
N THR A 26 -4.60 6.48 8.65
CA THR A 26 -6.04 6.63 8.95
C THR A 26 -6.90 5.77 8.03
N ALA A 27 -6.58 5.70 6.74
CA ALA A 27 -7.30 4.85 5.78
C ALA A 27 -7.14 3.35 6.10
N ILE A 28 -5.96 2.92 6.53
CA ILE A 28 -5.69 1.53 6.91
C ILE A 28 -6.38 1.17 8.23
N LEU A 29 -6.41 2.07 9.22
CA LEU A 29 -7.00 1.80 10.54
C LEU A 29 -8.53 1.79 10.53
N LEU A 30 -9.17 2.57 9.66
CA LEU A 30 -10.62 2.73 9.61
C LEU A 30 -11.39 1.40 9.53
N PRO A 31 -11.09 0.47 8.60
CA PRO A 31 -11.80 -0.81 8.53
C PRO A 31 -11.69 -1.65 9.79
N ALA A 32 -10.51 -1.73 10.42
CA ALA A 32 -10.32 -2.45 11.68
C ALA A 32 -11.10 -1.83 12.83
N LEU A 33 -11.16 -0.50 12.93
CA LEU A 33 -11.94 0.19 13.96
C LEU A 33 -13.45 -0.02 13.79
N ILE A 34 -13.94 0.07 12.54
CA ILE A 34 -15.34 -0.20 12.21
C ILE A 34 -15.69 -1.67 12.51
N GLY A 35 -14.81 -2.60 12.11
CA GLY A 35 -14.96 -4.02 12.41
C GLY A 35 -14.98 -4.30 13.92
N SER A 36 -14.13 -3.62 14.70
CA SER A 36 -14.13 -3.73 16.16
C SER A 36 -15.45 -3.26 16.77
N TYR A 37 -16.02 -2.15 16.29
CA TYR A 37 -17.30 -1.64 16.77
C TYR A 37 -18.48 -2.57 16.44
N LEU A 38 -18.44 -3.22 15.28
CA LEU A 38 -19.46 -4.17 14.83
C LEU A 38 -19.30 -5.58 15.42
N GLY A 39 -18.30 -5.81 16.27
CA GLY A 39 -18.00 -7.12 16.86
C GLY A 39 -17.28 -8.10 15.91
N HIS A 40 -16.91 -7.65 14.70
CA HIS A 40 -16.19 -8.43 13.69
C HIS A 40 -14.75 -7.92 13.51
N PHE A 41 -13.96 -7.97 14.58
CA PHE A 41 -12.59 -7.44 14.58
C PHE A 41 -11.69 -8.10 13.54
N GLN A 42 -11.72 -9.43 13.45
CA GLN A 42 -10.84 -10.17 12.55
C GLN A 42 -11.11 -9.89 11.06
N THR A 43 -12.38 -9.78 10.64
CA THR A 43 -12.70 -9.40 9.25
C THR A 43 -12.31 -7.95 8.96
N GLY A 44 -12.53 -7.03 9.91
CA GLY A 44 -12.05 -5.65 9.82
C GLY A 44 -10.53 -5.59 9.66
N LEU A 45 -9.79 -6.43 10.39
CA LEU A 45 -8.35 -6.57 10.28
C LEU A 45 -7.94 -7.07 8.89
N THR A 46 -8.57 -8.12 8.34
CA THR A 46 -8.31 -8.61 6.98
C THR A 46 -8.51 -7.53 5.92
N ILE A 47 -9.58 -6.74 6.03
CA ILE A 47 -9.86 -5.61 5.14
C ILE A 47 -8.75 -4.54 5.28
N SER A 48 -8.31 -4.25 6.51
CA SER A 48 -7.19 -3.32 6.75
C SER A 48 -5.87 -3.81 6.13
N LEU A 49 -5.58 -5.12 6.16
CA LEU A 49 -4.39 -5.69 5.51
C LEU A 49 -4.44 -5.48 3.99
N GLY A 50 -5.60 -5.70 3.36
CA GLY A 50 -5.79 -5.40 1.94
C GLY A 50 -5.57 -3.92 1.59
N ALA A 51 -6.08 -3.02 2.43
CA ALA A 51 -5.84 -1.58 2.28
C ALA A 51 -4.35 -1.21 2.41
N MET A 52 -3.64 -1.82 3.37
CA MET A 52 -2.21 -1.61 3.58
C MET A 52 -1.38 -2.02 2.37
N VAL A 53 -1.66 -3.18 1.79
CA VAL A 53 -0.93 -3.70 0.62
C VAL A 53 -1.09 -2.77 -0.59
N VAL A 54 -2.30 -2.29 -0.87
CA VAL A 54 -2.53 -1.35 -1.98
C VAL A 54 -1.86 0.01 -1.72
N SER A 55 -1.83 0.47 -0.46
CA SER A 55 -1.19 1.74 -0.09
C SER A 55 0.30 1.79 -0.44
N LEU A 56 0.99 0.65 -0.46
CA LEU A 56 2.40 0.54 -0.80
C LEU A 56 2.70 0.91 -2.27
N THR A 57 1.67 0.84 -3.11
CA THR A 57 1.76 1.17 -4.54
C THR A 57 1.27 2.58 -4.86
N ASP A 58 0.85 3.33 -3.83
CA ASP A 58 0.38 4.70 -3.94
C ASP A 58 1.55 5.70 -4.08
N ALA A 59 2.31 5.55 -5.16
CA ALA A 59 3.44 6.41 -5.47
C ALA A 59 2.97 7.73 -6.15
N PRO A 60 3.63 8.87 -5.87
CA PRO A 60 3.30 10.14 -6.49
C PRO A 60 3.55 10.14 -8.02
N GLY A 61 2.71 10.90 -8.75
CA GLY A 61 2.88 11.21 -10.18
C GLY A 61 1.57 11.18 -11.00
N PRO A 62 1.63 10.90 -12.32
CA PRO A 62 0.46 10.95 -13.19
C PRO A 62 -0.65 9.97 -12.75
N ILE A 63 -1.90 10.43 -12.81
CA ILE A 63 -3.07 9.68 -12.32
C ILE A 63 -3.19 8.31 -12.99
N LEU A 64 -2.99 8.24 -14.31
CA LEU A 64 -3.10 6.98 -15.05
C LEU A 64 -2.15 5.91 -14.50
N ASN A 65 -0.88 6.27 -14.30
CA ASN A 65 0.13 5.32 -13.84
C ASN A 65 -0.10 4.94 -12.37
N LYS A 66 -0.54 5.89 -11.54
CA LYS A 66 -0.96 5.64 -10.15
C LYS A 66 -2.15 4.67 -10.10
N ARG A 67 -3.19 4.91 -10.90
CA ARG A 67 -4.38 4.05 -10.97
C ARG A 67 -4.03 2.64 -11.42
N ASN A 68 -3.23 2.52 -12.48
CA ASN A 68 -2.84 1.22 -13.03
C ASN A 68 -1.98 0.43 -12.02
N GLY A 69 -1.04 1.09 -11.34
CA GLY A 69 -0.23 0.45 -10.29
C GLY A 69 -1.08 -0.12 -9.16
N MET A 70 -2.02 0.66 -8.62
CA MET A 70 -2.92 0.20 -7.55
C MET A 70 -3.86 -0.92 -8.00
N LEU A 71 -4.37 -0.88 -9.24
CA LEU A 71 -5.21 -1.95 -9.78
C LEU A 71 -4.45 -3.26 -9.94
N ILE A 72 -3.22 -3.20 -10.47
CA ILE A 72 -2.36 -4.38 -10.60
C ILE A 72 -2.04 -4.93 -9.21
N ALA A 73 -1.70 -4.08 -8.25
CA ALA A 73 -1.44 -4.50 -6.87
C ALA A 73 -2.64 -5.19 -6.23
N MET A 74 -3.85 -4.66 -6.44
CA MET A 74 -5.10 -5.24 -5.92
C MET A 74 -5.39 -6.61 -6.55
N LEU A 75 -5.19 -6.73 -7.87
CA LEU A 75 -5.37 -8.01 -8.57
C LEU A 75 -4.35 -9.04 -8.10
N LEU A 76 -3.07 -8.66 -7.98
CA LEU A 76 -2.04 -9.54 -7.45
C LEU A 76 -2.33 -9.92 -6.00
N ALA A 77 -2.77 -8.98 -5.16
CA ALA A 77 -3.15 -9.26 -3.79
C ALA A 77 -4.26 -10.30 -3.68
N PHE A 78 -5.29 -10.19 -4.53
CA PHE A 78 -6.37 -11.17 -4.58
C PHE A 78 -5.88 -12.55 -5.05
N VAL A 79 -5.11 -12.60 -6.13
CA VAL A 79 -4.59 -13.86 -6.70
C VAL A 79 -3.66 -14.55 -5.71
N PHE A 80 -2.68 -13.84 -5.14
CA PHE A 80 -1.74 -14.44 -4.19
C PHE A 80 -2.39 -14.77 -2.86
N ALA A 81 -3.39 -14.02 -2.39
CA ALA A 81 -4.16 -14.44 -1.22
C ALA A 81 -4.81 -15.82 -1.41
N ILE A 82 -5.35 -16.11 -2.61
CA ILE A 82 -5.92 -17.42 -2.92
C ILE A 82 -4.82 -18.48 -3.03
N ILE A 83 -3.76 -18.22 -3.80
CA ILE A 83 -2.67 -19.18 -4.01
C ILE A 83 -2.03 -19.56 -2.66
N THR A 84 -1.64 -18.56 -1.86
CA THR A 84 -1.00 -18.77 -0.57
C THR A 84 -1.92 -19.52 0.40
N ALA A 85 -3.23 -19.21 0.38
CA ALA A 85 -4.19 -19.93 1.21
C ALA A 85 -4.32 -21.41 0.82
N LEU A 86 -4.31 -21.74 -0.48
CA LEU A 86 -4.39 -23.13 -0.97
C LEU A 86 -3.10 -23.91 -0.70
N VAL A 87 -1.96 -23.25 -0.83
CA VAL A 87 -0.63 -23.86 -0.73
C VAL A 87 -0.19 -24.06 0.73
N ARG A 88 -0.79 -23.32 1.67
CA ARG A 88 -0.49 -23.35 3.12
C ARG A 88 -0.45 -24.73 3.74
N SER A 89 -1.31 -25.66 3.32
CA SER A 89 -1.42 -27.00 3.94
C SER A 89 -0.16 -27.86 3.77
N SER A 90 0.72 -27.54 2.81
CA SER A 90 1.95 -28.27 2.56
C SER A 90 3.17 -27.36 2.74
N PRO A 91 4.02 -27.62 3.75
CA PRO A 91 5.24 -26.84 3.96
C PRO A 91 6.18 -26.81 2.74
N ILE A 92 6.19 -27.87 1.95
CA ILE A 92 7.02 -27.97 0.73
C ILE A 92 6.50 -27.03 -0.35
N LEU A 93 5.19 -27.05 -0.61
CA LEU A 93 4.58 -26.17 -1.61
C LEU A 93 4.71 -24.70 -1.19
N MET A 94 4.53 -24.39 0.11
CA MET A 94 4.73 -23.05 0.65
C MET A 94 6.19 -22.56 0.47
N GLY A 95 7.18 -23.43 0.71
CA GLY A 95 8.58 -23.09 0.45
C GLY A 95 8.86 -22.78 -1.04
N ILE A 96 8.25 -23.54 -1.96
CA ILE A 96 8.36 -23.30 -3.40
C ILE A 96 7.69 -21.96 -3.79
N GLU A 97 6.49 -21.70 -3.28
CA GLU A 97 5.78 -20.45 -3.51
C GLU A 97 6.61 -19.25 -3.05
N ILE A 98 7.12 -19.28 -1.81
CA ILE A 98 7.94 -18.20 -1.24
C ILE A 98 9.16 -17.95 -2.14
N LEU A 99 9.86 -19.00 -2.57
CA LEU A 99 11.03 -18.88 -3.43
C LEU A 99 10.67 -18.22 -4.76
N LEU A 100 9.64 -18.74 -5.45
CA LEU A 100 9.25 -18.23 -6.76
C LEU A 100 8.73 -16.79 -6.67
N VAL A 101 7.78 -16.53 -5.78
CA VAL A 101 7.15 -15.21 -5.60
C VAL A 101 8.21 -14.17 -5.24
N THR A 102 9.05 -14.45 -4.24
CA THR A 102 10.10 -13.51 -3.82
C THR A 102 11.12 -13.29 -4.92
N PHE A 103 11.57 -14.35 -5.61
CA PHE A 103 12.53 -14.23 -6.71
C PHE A 103 11.95 -13.37 -7.84
N PHE A 104 10.78 -13.71 -8.37
CA PHE A 104 10.17 -12.98 -9.49
C PHE A 104 9.85 -11.52 -9.13
N PHE A 105 9.23 -11.26 -7.97
CA PHE A 105 8.87 -9.89 -7.60
C PHE A 105 10.05 -9.04 -7.16
N SER A 106 11.14 -9.63 -6.65
CA SER A 106 12.37 -8.88 -6.37
C SER A 106 12.99 -8.25 -7.62
N MET A 107 12.82 -8.89 -8.79
CA MET A 107 13.30 -8.37 -10.07
C MET A 107 12.55 -7.11 -10.51
N PHE A 108 11.39 -6.79 -9.93
CA PHE A 108 10.59 -5.61 -10.32
C PHE A 108 11.30 -4.29 -10.02
N VAL A 109 12.34 -4.30 -9.18
CA VAL A 109 13.24 -3.16 -8.95
C VAL A 109 13.80 -2.57 -10.24
N VAL A 110 14.06 -3.41 -11.24
CA VAL A 110 14.62 -2.98 -12.54
C VAL A 110 13.67 -2.04 -13.29
N TYR A 111 12.36 -2.15 -13.10
CA TYR A 111 11.35 -1.31 -13.75
C TYR A 111 11.05 -0.02 -12.97
N GLY A 112 11.78 0.26 -11.89
CA GLY A 112 11.69 1.47 -11.10
C GLY A 112 10.71 1.40 -9.93
N GLN A 113 10.67 2.48 -9.13
CA GLN A 113 10.03 2.51 -7.81
C GLN A 113 8.55 2.08 -7.78
N ARG A 114 7.80 2.35 -8.85
CA ARG A 114 6.38 1.96 -8.92
C ARG A 114 6.20 0.45 -9.06
N ALA A 115 6.99 -0.18 -9.92
CA ALA A 115 6.98 -1.62 -10.08
C ALA A 115 7.49 -2.30 -8.81
N THR A 116 8.53 -1.76 -8.17
CA THR A 116 9.00 -2.22 -6.85
C THR A 116 7.88 -2.23 -5.82
N GLY A 117 7.07 -1.16 -5.75
CA GLY A 117 5.92 -1.10 -4.84
C GLY A 117 4.93 -2.24 -5.06
N VAL A 118 4.62 -2.55 -6.33
CA VAL A 118 3.73 -3.66 -6.71
C VAL A 118 4.33 -5.01 -6.33
N GLY A 119 5.63 -5.21 -6.54
CA GLY A 119 6.31 -6.44 -6.13
C GLY A 119 6.31 -6.62 -4.61
N ASN A 120 6.61 -5.56 -3.86
CA ASN A 120 6.56 -5.57 -2.40
C ASN A 120 5.14 -5.84 -1.88
N ALA A 121 4.12 -5.29 -2.54
CA ALA A 121 2.72 -5.56 -2.20
C ALA A 121 2.37 -7.06 -2.36
N ALA A 122 2.80 -7.70 -3.46
CA ALA A 122 2.58 -9.11 -3.73
C ALA A 122 3.34 -10.05 -2.76
N VAL A 123 4.56 -9.68 -2.37
CA VAL A 123 5.31 -10.45 -1.34
C VAL A 123 4.68 -10.25 0.04
N LEU A 124 4.29 -9.02 0.37
CA LEU A 124 3.73 -8.70 1.68
C LEU A 124 2.39 -9.41 1.92
N ILE A 125 1.50 -9.45 0.93
CA ILE A 125 0.22 -10.16 1.08
C ILE A 125 0.41 -11.67 1.24
N MET A 126 1.37 -12.28 0.56
CA MET A 126 1.73 -13.69 0.76
C MET A 126 2.17 -13.92 2.22
N ILE A 127 3.07 -13.09 2.74
CA ILE A 127 3.54 -13.19 4.15
C ILE A 127 2.36 -13.04 5.12
N LEU A 128 1.51 -12.03 4.94
CA LEU A 128 0.36 -11.76 5.81
C LEU A 128 -0.71 -12.86 5.73
N THR A 129 -0.86 -13.48 4.57
CA THR A 129 -1.79 -14.59 4.39
C THR A 129 -1.25 -15.84 5.07
N MET A 130 0.05 -16.14 4.92
CA MET A 130 0.70 -17.32 5.49
C MET A 130 0.50 -17.47 7.01
N ASP A 131 0.50 -16.37 7.76
CA ASP A 131 0.43 -16.36 9.24
C ASP A 131 -0.99 -16.47 9.82
N ASN A 132 -2.05 -16.47 9.00
CA ASN A 132 -3.45 -16.49 9.47
C ASN A 132 -4.11 -17.89 9.44
N PRO A 133 -3.94 -18.78 10.45
CA PRO A 133 -4.54 -20.11 10.48
C PRO A 133 -6.05 -20.12 10.78
N ALA A 134 -6.65 -18.98 11.17
CA ALA A 134 -7.85 -18.99 11.97
C ALA A 134 -9.18 -18.69 11.26
N GLN A 135 -9.22 -18.32 9.97
CA GLN A 135 -10.40 -17.55 9.51
C GLN A 135 -11.12 -17.89 8.21
N SER A 136 -10.89 -19.02 7.55
CA SER A 136 -11.75 -19.32 6.40
C SER A 136 -11.65 -20.76 5.93
N ASP A 137 -12.67 -21.53 6.26
CA ASP A 137 -13.10 -22.65 5.42
C ASP A 137 -13.40 -22.18 3.98
N ASP A 138 -13.62 -20.87 3.78
CA ASP A 138 -13.85 -20.24 2.48
C ASP A 138 -12.70 -19.29 2.07
N VAL A 139 -11.70 -19.84 1.39
CA VAL A 139 -10.54 -19.11 0.82
C VAL A 139 -10.99 -17.93 -0.04
N LEU A 140 -12.10 -18.07 -0.76
CA LEU A 140 -12.59 -17.04 -1.66
C LEU A 140 -13.11 -15.83 -0.90
N LEU A 141 -13.79 -16.07 0.23
CA LEU A 141 -14.31 -15.02 1.10
C LEU A 141 -13.19 -14.21 1.77
N HIS A 142 -12.10 -14.86 2.17
CA HIS A 142 -10.92 -14.16 2.69
C HIS A 142 -10.26 -13.28 1.63
N ALA A 143 -10.05 -13.81 0.43
CA ALA A 143 -9.52 -13.04 -0.69
C ALA A 143 -10.45 -11.88 -1.07
N ALA A 144 -11.76 -12.07 -1.01
CA ALA A 144 -12.75 -11.02 -1.24
C ALA A 144 -12.65 -9.88 -0.22
N TYR A 145 -12.39 -10.18 1.07
CA TYR A 145 -12.17 -9.14 2.09
C TYR A 145 -10.89 -8.34 1.84
N ILE A 146 -9.80 -9.01 1.45
CA ILE A 146 -8.55 -8.34 1.05
C ILE A 146 -8.81 -7.41 -0.13
N LEU A 147 -9.52 -7.89 -1.16
CA LEU A 147 -9.88 -7.10 -2.33
C LEU A 147 -10.80 -5.92 -1.97
N ALA A 148 -11.77 -6.12 -1.07
CA ALA A 148 -12.63 -5.05 -0.56
C ALA A 148 -11.83 -3.96 0.16
N GLY A 149 -10.84 -4.34 0.96
CA GLY A 149 -9.91 -3.42 1.62
C GLY A 149 -9.05 -2.62 0.63
N GLY A 150 -8.51 -3.32 -0.37
CA GLY A 150 -7.78 -2.68 -1.47
C GLY A 150 -8.66 -1.70 -2.25
N LEU A 151 -9.91 -2.07 -2.54
CA LEU A 151 -10.87 -1.23 -3.24
C LEU A 151 -11.26 -0.01 -2.42
N PHE A 152 -11.46 -0.17 -1.11
CA PHE A 152 -11.71 0.94 -0.19
C PHE A 152 -10.57 1.95 -0.21
N TYR A 153 -9.32 1.49 -0.07
CA TYR A 153 -8.15 2.36 -0.15
C TYR A 153 -8.04 3.02 -1.53
N PHE A 154 -8.29 2.29 -2.61
CA PHE A 154 -8.24 2.80 -3.98
C PHE A 154 -9.23 3.96 -4.21
N ILE A 155 -10.48 3.79 -3.77
CA ILE A 155 -11.53 4.81 -3.87
C ILE A 155 -11.15 6.04 -3.04
N LEU A 156 -10.70 5.83 -1.80
CA LEU A 156 -10.24 6.91 -0.93
C LEU A 156 -9.00 7.60 -1.53
N SER A 157 -8.11 6.84 -2.17
CA SER A 157 -6.89 7.33 -2.81
C SER A 157 -7.19 8.31 -3.95
N LEU A 158 -8.11 7.91 -4.83
CA LEU A 158 -8.56 8.70 -5.98
C LEU A 158 -9.43 9.89 -5.59
N SER A 159 -10.32 9.71 -4.63
CA SER A 159 -11.22 10.77 -4.15
C SER A 159 -10.44 11.98 -3.65
N LEU A 160 -9.43 11.79 -2.79
CA LEU A 160 -8.66 12.94 -2.29
C LEU A 160 -7.69 13.50 -3.34
N TYR A 161 -7.28 12.69 -4.32
CA TYR A 161 -6.48 13.22 -5.44
C TYR A 161 -7.30 14.24 -6.26
N ARG A 162 -8.60 13.96 -6.48
CA ARG A 162 -9.50 14.89 -7.19
C ARG A 162 -9.61 16.25 -6.50
N ILE A 163 -9.47 16.29 -5.18
CA ILE A 163 -9.55 17.52 -4.37
C ILE A 163 -8.28 18.37 -4.50
N ARG A 164 -7.10 17.76 -4.76
CA ARG A 164 -5.81 18.50 -4.84
C ARG A 164 -4.93 18.07 -6.03
N PRO A 165 -5.37 18.29 -7.29
CA PRO A 165 -4.67 17.81 -8.48
C PRO A 165 -3.32 18.50 -8.76
N TYR A 166 -3.17 19.79 -8.40
CA TYR A 166 -2.02 20.61 -8.77
C TYR A 166 -0.75 20.39 -7.92
N ARG A 167 -0.80 19.54 -6.89
CA ARG A 167 0.30 19.37 -5.94
C ARG A 167 1.59 18.86 -6.58
N THR A 168 1.51 17.96 -7.56
CA THR A 168 2.69 17.44 -8.25
C THR A 168 3.41 18.54 -9.04
N ALA A 169 2.65 19.44 -9.67
CA ALA A 169 3.19 20.60 -10.39
C ALA A 169 3.84 21.61 -9.43
N GLN A 170 3.23 21.84 -8.27
CA GLN A 170 3.82 22.68 -7.22
C GLN A 170 5.15 22.13 -6.71
N ARG A 171 5.32 20.80 -6.65
CA ARG A 171 6.55 20.15 -6.21
C ARG A 171 7.70 20.32 -7.22
N ALA A 172 7.41 20.12 -8.50
CA ALA A 172 8.37 20.37 -9.58
C ALA A 172 8.81 21.84 -9.60
N LEU A 173 7.87 22.78 -9.41
CA LEU A 173 8.19 24.20 -9.30
C LEU A 173 9.07 24.50 -8.06
N GLY A 174 8.78 23.89 -6.91
CA GLY A 174 9.59 24.05 -5.71
C GLY A 174 11.03 23.54 -5.88
N GLU A 175 11.21 22.40 -6.55
CA GLU A 175 12.54 21.88 -6.89
C GLU A 175 13.28 22.81 -7.85
N CYS A 176 12.61 23.29 -8.91
CA CYS A 176 13.21 24.27 -9.83
C CYS A 176 13.63 25.57 -9.12
N ILE A 177 12.79 26.12 -8.24
CA ILE A 177 13.12 27.33 -7.48
C ILE A 177 14.32 27.09 -6.56
N ARG A 178 14.40 25.91 -5.93
CA ARG A 178 15.52 25.57 -5.06
C ARG A 178 16.83 25.41 -5.83
N GLU A 179 16.80 24.79 -7.00
CA GLU A 179 17.99 24.68 -7.85
C GLU A 179 18.43 26.05 -8.39
N VAL A 180 17.49 26.93 -8.77
CA VAL A 180 17.81 28.32 -9.16
C VAL A 180 18.44 29.08 -7.99
N ALA A 181 17.92 28.92 -6.78
CA ALA A 181 18.46 29.55 -5.58
C ALA A 181 19.84 29.02 -5.16
N ASN A 182 20.19 27.79 -5.54
CA ASN A 182 21.53 27.22 -5.32
C ASN A 182 22.54 27.67 -6.38
N TYR A 183 22.07 27.99 -7.60
CA TYR A 183 22.93 28.44 -8.69
C TYR A 183 23.35 29.92 -8.55
N LEU A 184 22.48 30.75 -7.99
CA LEU A 184 22.73 32.16 -7.67
C LEU A 184 23.53 32.31 -6.37
#